data_AF-A0A662U1C3-F1
#
_entry.id   AF-A0A662U1C3-F1
#
_cell.length_a   1.000
_cell.length_b   1.000
_cell.length_c   1.000
_cell.angle_alpha   90.00
_cell.angle_beta   90.00
_cell.angle_gamma   90.00
#
_symmetry.space_group_name_H-M   'P 1'
#
loop_
_entity.id
_entity.type
_entity.pdbx_description
1 polymer ?
#
loop_
_entity_poly.entity_id
_entity_poly.type
_entity_poly.pdbx_seq_one_letter_code
_entity_poly.pdbx_strand_id
1 'polypeptide(L)'
;TGAELVKDGLERLCCGFVPSTVDDAFSLTYRTEVRLKSVRELGVDALVTPCPQCLMRLEFGQVRLRAKARYDVPIIHLAELLALALGLDPKKFGFTVYHKSPTRLVLQKIGLG
;
A
#
# COMPACT_ATOMS: atom_id res chain seq x y z
N THR A 1 -0.91 -15.91 -8.64
CA THR A 1 -1.76 -14.92 -7.95
C THR A 1 -3.06 -14.67 -8.68
N GLY A 2 -3.11 -14.70 -10.03
CA GLY A 2 -4.35 -14.39 -10.77
C GLY A 2 -4.76 -12.91 -10.72
N ALA A 3 -3.93 -12.06 -10.09
CA ALA A 3 -4.15 -10.63 -10.02
C ALA A 3 -3.82 -9.97 -11.37
N GLU A 4 -4.59 -8.94 -11.70
CA GLU A 4 -4.36 -8.09 -12.86
C GLU A 4 -3.51 -6.87 -12.47
N LEU A 5 -2.51 -6.53 -13.29
CA LEU A 5 -1.67 -5.36 -13.07
C LEU A 5 -2.26 -4.14 -13.80
N VAL A 6 -2.69 -3.14 -13.02
CA VAL A 6 -3.16 -1.85 -13.54
C VAL A 6 -2.00 -0.85 -13.53
N LYS A 7 -1.91 -0.03 -14.58
CA LYS A 7 -0.80 0.91 -14.82
C LYS A 7 -1.28 2.36 -14.78
N ASP A 8 -0.50 3.23 -14.15
CA ASP A 8 -0.69 4.69 -14.11
C ASP A 8 0.51 5.47 -14.67
N GLY A 9 1.56 4.79 -15.13
CA GLY A 9 2.81 5.42 -15.56
C GLY A 9 3.67 5.96 -14.41
N LEU A 10 3.24 5.78 -13.16
CA LEU A 10 3.95 6.17 -11.95
C LEU A 10 4.50 4.96 -11.18
N GLU A 11 4.59 3.80 -11.82
CA GLU A 11 5.04 2.55 -11.18
C GLU A 11 6.49 2.64 -10.68
N ARG A 12 7.31 3.48 -11.34
CA ARG A 12 8.72 3.72 -10.99
C ARG A 12 8.93 4.93 -10.07
N LEU A 13 7.87 5.59 -9.63
CA LEU A 13 7.98 6.70 -8.68
C LEU A 13 8.43 6.16 -7.31
N CYS A 14 9.52 6.70 -6.78
CA CYS A 14 9.99 6.36 -5.44
C CYS A 14 8.93 6.69 -4.37
N CYS A 15 8.74 5.83 -3.37
CA CYS A 15 7.80 6.06 -2.26
C CYS A 15 8.20 7.23 -1.35
N GLY A 16 9.47 7.63 -1.37
CA GLY A 16 10.02 8.72 -0.55
C GLY A 16 10.67 8.32 0.77
N PHE A 17 10.77 7.03 1.13
CA PHE A 17 11.33 6.65 2.43
C PHE A 17 12.76 7.18 2.65
N VAL A 18 13.70 6.91 1.74
CA VAL A 18 15.09 7.40 1.90
C VAL A 18 15.16 8.93 1.86
N PRO A 19 14.54 9.64 0.90
CA PRO A 19 14.49 11.12 0.94
C PRO A 19 13.91 11.71 2.22
N SER A 20 13.03 10.98 2.93
CA SER A 20 12.45 11.47 4.18
C SER A 20 13.44 11.58 5.33
N THR A 21 14.61 10.94 5.23
CA THR A 21 15.68 11.12 6.23
C THR A 21 16.41 12.45 6.08
N VAL A 22 16.21 13.15 4.95
CA VAL A 22 16.82 14.45 4.65
C VAL A 22 15.78 15.55 4.69
N ASP A 23 14.66 15.37 3.98
CA ASP A 23 13.54 16.30 3.97
C ASP A 23 12.22 15.51 3.90
N ASP A 24 11.63 15.34 5.07
CA ASP A 24 10.41 14.56 5.23
C ASP A 24 9.17 15.28 4.69
N ALA A 25 9.10 16.62 4.76
CA ALA A 25 7.99 17.39 4.24
C ALA A 25 7.94 17.33 2.70
N PHE A 26 9.10 17.51 2.07
CA PHE A 26 9.27 17.31 0.64
C PHE A 26 8.92 15.87 0.24
N SER A 27 9.48 14.88 0.95
CA SER A 27 9.22 13.48 0.65
C SER A 27 7.74 13.13 0.75
N LEU A 28 7.05 13.59 1.80
CA LEU A 28 5.65 13.29 2.02
C LEU A 28 4.80 13.87 0.88
N THR A 29 5.06 15.12 0.50
CA THR A 29 4.26 15.86 -0.49
C THR A 29 4.53 15.40 -1.92
N TYR A 30 5.81 15.28 -2.31
CA TYR A 30 6.18 15.08 -3.72
C TYR A 30 6.47 13.63 -4.09
N ARG A 31 6.47 12.70 -3.12
CA ARG A 31 6.69 11.27 -3.37
C ARG A 31 5.53 10.44 -2.86
N THR A 32 5.33 10.42 -1.54
CA THR A 32 4.36 9.54 -0.89
C THR A 32 2.93 9.89 -1.27
N GLU A 33 2.56 11.17 -1.16
CA GLU A 33 1.22 11.64 -1.49
C GLU A 33 0.92 11.48 -2.98
N VAL A 34 1.87 11.80 -3.87
CA VAL A 34 1.72 11.62 -5.33
C VAL A 34 1.39 10.16 -5.65
N ARG A 35 2.10 9.20 -5.05
CA ARG A 35 1.81 7.78 -5.27
C ARG A 35 0.43 7.38 -4.73
N LEU A 36 0.09 7.82 -3.51
CA LEU A 36 -1.21 7.49 -2.89
C LEU A 36 -2.39 8.08 -3.68
N LYS A 37 -2.24 9.30 -4.19
CA LYS A 37 -3.26 9.95 -5.03
C LYS A 37 -3.47 9.19 -6.33
N SER A 38 -2.38 8.86 -7.04
CA SER A 38 -2.44 8.10 -8.29
C SER A 38 -3.14 6.76 -8.12
N VAL A 39 -2.75 6.00 -7.09
CA VAL A 39 -3.32 4.67 -6.83
C VAL A 39 -4.79 4.75 -6.45
N ARG A 40 -5.18 5.77 -5.67
CA ARG A 40 -6.59 6.02 -5.34
C ARG A 40 -7.42 6.31 -6.59
N GLU A 41 -6.89 7.15 -7.50
CA GLU A 41 -7.56 7.52 -8.75
C GLU A 41 -7.68 6.33 -9.72
N LEU A 42 -6.72 5.41 -9.71
CA LEU A 42 -6.81 4.15 -10.46
C LEU A 42 -7.92 3.21 -9.98
N GLY A 43 -8.35 3.31 -8.72
CA GLY A 43 -9.40 2.43 -8.17
C GLY A 43 -9.00 0.96 -8.01
N VAL A 44 -7.71 0.66 -7.83
CA VAL A 44 -7.22 -0.71 -7.61
C VAL A 44 -7.58 -1.23 -6.21
N ASP A 45 -7.70 -2.56 -6.08
CA ASP A 45 -8.02 -3.19 -4.80
C ASP A 45 -6.86 -3.17 -3.78
N ALA A 46 -5.61 -3.11 -4.26
CA ALA A 46 -4.44 -2.97 -3.41
C ALA A 46 -3.22 -2.44 -4.18
N LEU A 47 -2.33 -1.75 -3.47
CA LEU A 47 -0.97 -1.48 -3.91
C LEU A 47 -0.02 -2.54 -3.35
N VAL A 48 0.70 -3.23 -4.23
CA VAL A 48 1.65 -4.27 -3.84
C VAL A 48 3.07 -3.72 -3.91
N THR A 49 3.87 -3.93 -2.87
CA THR A 49 5.29 -3.52 -2.84
C THR A 49 6.19 -4.66 -2.35
N PRO A 50 7.37 -4.88 -2.98
CA PRO A 50 8.35 -5.87 -2.52
C PRO A 50 9.30 -5.31 -1.43
N CYS A 51 9.18 -4.03 -1.09
CA CYS A 51 10.07 -3.35 -0.14
C CYS A 51 9.32 -3.07 1.17
N PRO A 52 9.80 -3.56 2.32
CA PRO A 52 9.22 -3.26 3.64
C PRO A 52 9.21 -1.77 3.97
N GLN A 53 10.24 -1.01 3.57
CA GLN A 53 10.27 0.44 3.79
C GLN A 53 9.23 1.18 2.95
N CYS A 54 8.95 0.72 1.72
CA CYS A 54 7.86 1.26 0.92
C CYS A 54 6.50 1.00 1.57
N LEU A 55 6.26 -0.22 2.07
CA LEU A 55 5.04 -0.57 2.80
C LEU A 55 4.84 0.39 3.97
N MET A 56 5.83 0.46 4.87
CA MET A 56 5.79 1.35 6.03
C MET A 56 5.57 2.81 5.62
N ARG A 57 6.33 3.32 4.64
CA ARG A 57 6.24 4.72 4.22
C ARG A 57 4.85 5.08 3.72
N LEU A 58 4.26 4.23 2.88
CA LEU A 58 2.96 4.50 2.28
C LEU A 58 1.85 4.34 3.31
N GLU A 59 1.91 3.34 4.19
CA GLU A 59 0.93 3.14 5.27
C GLU A 59 0.91 4.30 6.27
N PHE A 60 2.06 4.65 6.84
CA PHE A 60 2.15 5.79 7.77
C PHE A 60 1.96 7.12 7.06
N GLY A 61 2.32 7.22 5.77
CA GLY A 61 2.03 8.37 4.93
C GLY A 61 0.54 8.69 4.88
N GLN A 62 -0.31 7.68 4.70
CA GLN A 62 -1.77 7.86 4.75
C GLN A 62 -2.23 8.40 6.11
N VAL A 63 -1.67 7.89 7.22
CA VAL A 63 -1.98 8.38 8.57
C VAL A 63 -1.63 9.86 8.72
N ARG A 64 -0.44 10.26 8.28
CA ARG A 64 0.05 11.64 8.36
C ARG A 64 -0.72 12.60 7.46
N LEU A 65 -1.21 12.11 6.32
CA LEU A 65 -1.98 12.89 5.36
C LEU A 65 -3.48 12.95 5.69
N ARG A 66 -3.96 12.29 6.77
CA ARG A 66 -5.40 12.21 7.12
C ARG A 66 -6.09 13.56 7.25
N ALA A 67 -5.38 14.60 7.71
CA ALA A 67 -5.92 15.95 7.83
C ALA A 67 -6.18 16.62 6.47
N LYS A 68 -5.48 16.18 5.43
CA LYS A 68 -5.60 16.70 4.06
C LYS A 68 -6.54 15.84 3.22
N ALA A 69 -6.38 14.52 3.25
CA ALA A 69 -7.22 13.58 2.52
C ALA A 69 -7.18 12.18 3.16
N ARG A 70 -8.29 11.45 3.04
CA ARG A 70 -8.31 10.01 3.30
C ARG A 70 -8.10 9.26 1.99
N TYR A 71 -6.92 8.66 1.85
CA TYR A 71 -6.59 7.85 0.67
C TYR A 71 -7.16 6.44 0.77
N ASP A 72 -7.12 5.84 1.98
CA ASP A 72 -7.66 4.51 2.31
C ASP A 72 -7.30 3.42 1.28
N VAL A 73 -6.11 3.53 0.68
CA VAL A 73 -5.52 2.55 -0.24
C VAL A 73 -4.98 1.39 0.58
N PRO A 74 -5.43 0.13 0.36
CA PRO A 74 -4.80 -1.05 0.92
C PRO A 74 -3.39 -1.21 0.36
N ILE A 75 -2.39 -1.36 1.23
CA ILE A 75 -1.00 -1.55 0.82
C ILE A 75 -0.51 -2.85 1.43
N ILE A 76 -0.02 -3.76 0.59
CA ILE A 76 0.42 -5.10 1.00
C ILE A 76 1.82 -5.40 0.48
N HIS A 77 2.53 -6.26 1.19
CA HIS A 77 3.82 -6.77 0.75
C HIS A 77 3.64 -7.85 -0.32
N LEU A 78 4.60 -7.94 -1.26
CA LEU A 78 4.58 -8.99 -2.29
C LEU A 78 4.52 -10.40 -1.67
N ALA A 79 5.22 -10.63 -0.57
CA ALA A 79 5.17 -11.92 0.13
C ALA A 79 3.77 -12.25 0.67
N GLU A 80 3.00 -11.26 1.13
CA GLU A 80 1.63 -11.47 1.62
C GLU A 80 0.69 -11.82 0.47
N LEU A 81 0.82 -11.13 -0.67
CA LEU A 81 0.08 -11.47 -1.88
C LEU A 81 0.37 -12.92 -2.32
N LEU A 82 1.65 -13.33 -2.28
CA LEU A 82 2.03 -14.70 -2.61
C LEU A 82 1.49 -15.71 -1.59
N ALA A 83 1.52 -15.40 -0.29
CA ALA A 83 0.95 -16.24 0.75
C ALA A 83 -0.56 -16.45 0.54
N LEU A 84 -1.31 -15.38 0.26
CA LEU A 84 -2.74 -15.45 -0.08
C LEU A 84 -2.97 -16.31 -1.33
N ALA A 85 -2.19 -16.09 -2.39
CA ALA A 85 -2.31 -16.85 -3.63
C ALA A 85 -1.96 -18.34 -3.49
N LEU A 86 -1.13 -18.69 -2.51
CA LEU A 86 -0.77 -20.07 -2.18
C LEU A 86 -1.76 -20.72 -1.19
N GLY A 87 -2.82 -20.01 -0.78
CA GLY A 87 -3.86 -20.54 0.10
C GLY A 87 -3.48 -20.56 1.58
N LEU A 88 -2.50 -19.76 2.02
CA LEU A 88 -2.18 -19.65 3.44
C LEU A 88 -3.28 -18.87 4.17
N ASP A 89 -3.63 -19.34 5.37
CA ASP A 89 -4.58 -18.65 6.25
C ASP A 89 -4.07 -17.24 6.62
N PRO A 90 -4.80 -16.15 6.28
CA PRO A 90 -4.43 -14.77 6.60
C PRO A 90 -4.15 -14.51 8.08
N LYS A 91 -4.77 -15.29 8.97
CA LYS A 91 -4.59 -15.15 10.42
C LYS A 91 -3.19 -15.56 10.87
N LYS A 92 -2.56 -16.52 10.18
CA LYS A 92 -1.24 -17.06 10.57
C LYS A 92 -0.09 -16.06 10.41
N PHE A 93 -0.25 -15.06 9.56
CA PHE A 93 0.74 -14.02 9.33
C PHE A 93 0.20 -12.61 9.64
N GLY A 94 -0.95 -12.52 10.32
CA GLY A 94 -1.48 -11.26 10.84
C GLY A 94 -1.87 -10.24 9.76
N PHE A 95 -2.37 -10.70 8.60
CA PHE A 95 -2.64 -9.85 7.43
C PHE A 95 -3.55 -8.63 7.68
N THR A 96 -4.44 -8.69 8.68
CA THR A 96 -5.30 -7.55 9.05
C THR A 96 -4.91 -6.91 10.38
N VAL A 97 -3.90 -7.44 11.05
CA VAL A 97 -3.52 -7.06 12.43
C VAL A 97 -2.40 -6.03 12.41
N TYR A 98 -1.40 -6.21 11.54
CA TYR A 98 -0.18 -5.40 11.55
C TYR A 98 -0.22 -4.18 10.61
N HIS A 99 -1.16 -4.14 9.69
CA HIS A 99 -1.30 -3.06 8.72
C HIS A 99 -1.94 -1.80 9.31
N LYS A 100 -1.51 -0.64 8.83
CA LYS A 100 -2.20 0.65 9.06
C LYS A 100 -3.14 1.04 7.92
N SER A 101 -3.02 0.39 6.77
CA SER A 101 -3.94 0.51 5.64
C SER A 101 -5.10 -0.49 5.76
N PRO A 102 -6.23 -0.27 5.06
CA PRO A 102 -7.43 -1.09 5.22
C PRO A 102 -7.35 -2.45 4.48
N THR A 103 -6.39 -3.30 4.84
CA THR A 103 -6.16 -4.61 4.17
C THR A 103 -7.31 -5.60 4.29
N ARG A 104 -8.25 -5.40 5.24
CA ARG A 104 -9.51 -6.16 5.30
C ARG A 104 -10.30 -6.07 3.98
N LEU A 105 -10.25 -4.94 3.29
CA LEU A 105 -10.93 -4.76 1.99
C LEU A 105 -10.40 -5.75 0.95
N VAL A 106 -9.11 -6.08 1.01
CA VAL A 106 -8.50 -7.08 0.12
C VAL A 106 -9.09 -8.45 0.38
N LEU A 107 -9.24 -8.86 1.65
CA LEU A 107 -9.85 -10.15 2.00
C LEU A 107 -11.30 -10.25 1.52
N GLN A 108 -12.08 -9.18 1.70
CA GLN A 108 -13.48 -9.13 1.22
C GLN A 108 -13.55 -9.30 -0.30
N LYS A 109 -12.66 -8.66 -1.05
CA LYS A 109 -12.60 -8.74 -2.52
C LYS A 109 -12.26 -10.14 -3.03
N ILE A 110 -11.44 -10.89 -2.31
CA ILE A 110 -11.02 -12.25 -2.71
C ILE A 110 -11.84 -13.36 -2.03
N GLY A 111 -12.95 -13.02 -1.36
CA GLY A 111 -13.86 -14.00 -0.74
C GLY A 111 -13.36 -14.63 0.56
N LEU A 112 -12.45 -13.96 1.28
CA LEU A 112 -11.87 -14.40 2.56
C LEU A 112 -12.21 -13.45 3.74
N GLY A 113 -13.10 -12.49 3.53
CA GLY A 113 -13.40 -11.38 4.45
C GLY A 113 -14.70 -11.49 5.22
#